data_AF-A0A0C3QWF3-F1
#
_entry.id   AF-A0A0C3QWF3-F1
#
_cell.length_a   1.000
_cell.length_b   1.000
_cell.length_c   1.000
_cell.angle_alpha   90.00
_cell.angle_beta   90.00
_cell.angle_gamma   90.00
#
_symmetry.space_group_name_H-M   'P 1'
#
loop_
_entity.id
_entity.type
_entity.pdbx_description
1 polymer ?
#
loop_
_entity_poly.entity_id
_entity_poly.type
_entity_poly.pdbx_seq_one_letter_code
_entity_poly.pdbx_strand_id
1 'polypeptide(L)'
;LVPVRLEIEYESYRFRDTLVWNVNDPVVTVERFAQLTVEDFQLPAPMASLIAKQIQEQLTEHKAVDLPDAMNIVVDREEILQGKLEEDGDDLDIVIGSRHLTDQFEWDIMETTNSPELFADSYASELGLGGEFKSAIAHDIREQVNMYQRALVAIGHNFDGGTIFDDDLRQAILPPVSIAGRTADQAANCMPILNNLSEGEMESNEKEREKELKRKKRQGRAR
;
A
#
# COMPACT_ATOMS: atom_id res chain seq x y z
N LEU A 1 -3.59 -11.77 3.57
CA LEU A 1 -3.77 -10.50 4.30
C LEU A 1 -4.08 -9.42 3.27
N VAL A 2 -5.17 -8.68 3.40
CA VAL A 2 -5.63 -7.71 2.42
C VAL A 2 -5.39 -6.30 2.96
N PRO A 3 -4.58 -5.46 2.31
CA PRO A 3 -4.47 -4.05 2.68
C PRO A 3 -5.78 -3.34 2.38
N VAL A 4 -6.32 -2.63 3.36
CA VAL A 4 -7.60 -1.93 3.28
C VAL A 4 -7.36 -0.47 3.62
N ARG A 5 -7.89 0.43 2.79
CA ARG A 5 -7.83 1.88 2.98
C ARG A 5 -9.24 2.42 3.20
N LEU A 6 -9.43 3.15 4.30
CA LEU A 6 -10.69 3.76 4.67
C LEU A 6 -10.60 5.27 4.47
N GLU A 7 -11.58 5.81 3.77
CA GLU A 7 -11.73 7.25 3.53
C GLU A 7 -13.21 7.59 3.51
N ILE A 8 -13.74 7.95 4.68
CA ILE A 8 -15.19 8.08 4.91
C ILE A 8 -15.50 9.51 5.28
N GLU A 9 -16.47 10.09 4.57
CA GLU A 9 -17.02 11.41 4.84
C GLU A 9 -18.50 11.25 5.21
N TYR A 10 -18.89 11.72 6.39
CA TYR A 10 -20.27 11.70 6.85
C TYR A 10 -20.59 13.01 7.59
N GLU A 11 -21.47 13.83 7.01
CA GLU A 11 -21.76 15.19 7.51
C GLU A 11 -20.47 16.02 7.69
N SER A 12 -20.14 16.43 8.92
CA SER A 12 -18.89 17.13 9.26
C SER A 12 -17.75 16.19 9.67
N TYR A 13 -18.00 14.89 9.79
CA TYR A 13 -17.00 13.91 10.21
C TYR A 13 -16.22 13.39 9.02
N ARG A 14 -14.91 13.25 9.23
CA ARG A 14 -13.97 12.61 8.30
C ARG A 14 -13.23 11.54 9.07
N PHE A 15 -13.27 10.32 8.58
CA PHE A 15 -12.53 9.19 9.13
C PHE A 15 -11.61 8.63 8.06
N ARG A 16 -10.33 8.51 8.39
CA ARG A 16 -9.29 7.96 7.52
C ARG A 16 -8.46 6.98 8.32
N ASP A 17 -8.28 5.80 7.77
CA ASP A 17 -7.51 4.76 8.42
C ASP A 17 -6.96 3.77 7.37
N THR A 18 -5.89 3.07 7.73
CA THR A 18 -5.34 1.97 6.94
C THR A 18 -5.13 0.76 7.83
N LEU A 19 -5.53 -0.40 7.34
CA LEU A 19 -5.43 -1.65 8.10
C LEU A 19 -5.17 -2.82 7.18
N VAL A 20 -4.75 -3.93 7.77
CA VAL A 20 -4.56 -5.18 7.03
C VAL A 20 -5.57 -6.20 7.54
N TRP A 21 -6.44 -6.69 6.66
CA TRP A 21 -7.52 -7.61 7.00
C TRP A 21 -7.17 -9.06 6.70
N ASN A 22 -7.44 -9.97 7.65
CA ASN A 22 -7.38 -11.40 7.39
C ASN A 22 -8.73 -11.89 6.83
N VAL A 23 -8.79 -12.18 5.54
CA VAL A 23 -10.00 -12.71 4.87
C VAL A 23 -10.48 -14.06 5.42
N ASN A 24 -9.58 -14.79 6.09
CA ASN A 24 -9.86 -16.08 6.71
C ASN A 24 -10.11 -15.97 8.22
N ASP A 25 -10.25 -14.75 8.77
CA ASP A 25 -10.56 -14.56 10.19
C ASP A 25 -11.96 -15.13 10.51
N PRO A 26 -12.06 -16.15 11.39
CA PRO A 26 -13.34 -16.75 11.73
C PRO A 26 -14.04 -16.06 12.90
N VAL A 27 -13.39 -15.10 13.55
CA VAL A 27 -13.81 -14.54 14.84
C VAL A 27 -14.39 -13.13 14.69
N VAL A 28 -13.68 -12.24 14.00
CA VAL A 28 -14.08 -10.84 13.90
C VAL A 28 -14.72 -10.57 12.55
N THR A 29 -16.03 -10.28 12.55
CA THR A 29 -16.72 -9.85 11.32
C THR A 29 -16.43 -8.39 11.01
N VAL A 30 -16.52 -8.02 9.73
CA VAL A 30 -16.33 -6.65 9.26
C VAL A 30 -17.32 -5.69 9.95
N GLU A 31 -18.56 -6.11 10.15
CA GLU A 31 -19.59 -5.33 10.84
C GLU A 31 -19.23 -5.11 12.31
N ARG A 32 -18.68 -6.15 12.97
CA ARG A 32 -18.28 -6.03 14.38
C ARG A 32 -17.09 -5.10 14.53
N PHE A 33 -16.10 -5.21 13.64
CA PHE A 33 -14.99 -4.27 13.58
C PHE A 33 -15.50 -2.83 13.39
N ALA A 34 -16.36 -2.58 12.40
CA ALA A 34 -16.89 -1.25 12.13
C ALA A 34 -17.67 -0.65 13.30
N GLN A 35 -18.42 -1.46 14.05
CA GLN A 35 -19.10 -1.02 15.27
C GLN A 35 -18.09 -0.60 16.35
N LEU A 36 -17.07 -1.44 16.59
CA LEU A 36 -16.02 -1.14 17.57
C LEU A 36 -15.25 0.12 17.19
N THR A 37 -14.89 0.31 15.92
CA THR A 37 -14.25 1.54 15.44
C THR A 37 -15.10 2.77 15.73
N VAL A 38 -16.41 2.71 15.48
CA VAL A 38 -17.30 3.83 15.76
C VAL A 38 -17.41 4.10 17.26
N GLU A 39 -17.44 3.06 18.09
CA GLU A 39 -17.45 3.17 19.56
C GLU A 39 -16.14 3.78 20.09
N ASP A 40 -14.99 3.28 19.63
CA ASP A 40 -13.65 3.68 20.09
C ASP A 40 -13.33 5.13 19.73
N PHE A 41 -13.67 5.55 18.51
CA PHE A 41 -13.42 6.91 18.01
C PHE A 41 -14.59 7.88 18.27
N GLN A 42 -15.65 7.44 18.95
CA GLN A 42 -16.85 8.25 19.25
C GLN A 42 -17.48 8.87 17.99
N LEU A 43 -17.53 8.09 16.92
CA LEU A 43 -18.08 8.53 15.63
C LEU A 43 -19.61 8.40 15.60
N PRO A 44 -20.30 9.07 14.66
CA PRO A 44 -21.73 8.85 14.43
C PRO A 44 -22.05 7.39 14.09
N ALA A 45 -23.06 6.82 14.77
CA ALA A 45 -23.52 5.45 14.56
C ALA A 45 -23.76 5.04 13.08
N PRO A 46 -24.29 5.91 12.18
CA PRO A 46 -24.44 5.56 10.76
C PRO A 46 -23.13 5.23 10.04
N MET A 47 -21.99 5.76 10.50
CA MET A 47 -20.67 5.52 9.89
C MET A 47 -20.25 4.05 9.95
N ALA A 48 -20.75 3.26 10.90
CA ALA A 48 -20.42 1.84 10.99
C ALA A 48 -20.81 1.09 9.70
N SER A 49 -21.97 1.43 9.12
CA SER A 49 -22.40 0.81 7.85
C SER A 49 -21.56 1.27 6.65
N LEU A 50 -21.06 2.50 6.67
CA LEU A 50 -20.16 3.03 5.64
C LEU A 50 -18.77 2.37 5.71
N ILE A 51 -18.22 2.23 6.93
CA ILE A 51 -16.96 1.51 7.18
C ILE A 51 -17.09 0.07 6.69
N ALA A 52 -18.10 -0.64 7.17
CA ALA A 52 -18.29 -2.04 6.81
C ALA A 52 -18.42 -2.24 5.30
N LYS A 53 -19.20 -1.37 4.63
CA LYS A 53 -19.36 -1.39 3.17
C LYS A 53 -18.02 -1.19 2.44
N GLN A 54 -17.24 -0.17 2.81
CA GLN A 54 -15.96 0.11 2.13
C GLN A 54 -14.94 -1.02 2.31
N ILE A 55 -14.92 -1.67 3.49
CA ILE A 55 -14.09 -2.86 3.73
C ILE A 55 -14.59 -4.00 2.83
N GLN A 56 -15.89 -4.31 2.83
CA GLN A 56 -16.46 -5.41 2.04
C GLN A 56 -16.23 -5.26 0.54
N GLU A 57 -16.34 -4.05 0.01
CA GLU A 57 -16.05 -3.75 -1.39
C GLU A 57 -14.60 -4.12 -1.74
N GLN A 58 -13.62 -3.64 -0.95
CA GLN A 58 -12.21 -3.96 -1.16
C GLN A 58 -11.90 -5.46 -1.00
N LEU A 59 -12.53 -6.14 -0.03
CA LEU A 59 -12.37 -7.59 0.14
C LEU A 59 -12.96 -8.37 -1.04
N THR A 60 -14.07 -7.90 -1.60
CA THR A 60 -14.71 -8.53 -2.76
C THR A 60 -13.87 -8.32 -4.01
N GLU A 61 -13.36 -7.11 -4.23
CA GLU A 61 -12.44 -6.80 -5.33
C GLU A 61 -11.15 -7.64 -5.24
N HIS A 62 -10.61 -7.83 -4.05
CA HIS A 62 -9.43 -8.68 -3.86
C HIS A 62 -9.73 -10.15 -4.21
N LYS A 63 -10.90 -10.67 -3.82
CA LYS A 63 -11.32 -12.05 -4.16
C LYS A 63 -11.66 -12.25 -5.63
N ALA A 64 -12.02 -11.19 -6.35
CA ALA A 64 -12.35 -11.26 -7.77
C ALA A 64 -11.11 -11.47 -8.66
N VAL A 65 -9.92 -11.29 -8.10
CA VAL A 65 -8.65 -11.50 -8.79
C VAL A 65 -8.20 -12.93 -8.52
N ASP A 66 -8.44 -13.82 -9.48
CA ASP A 66 -7.87 -15.16 -9.46
C ASP A 66 -6.38 -15.07 -9.75
N LEU A 67 -5.55 -15.10 -8.69
CA LEU A 67 -4.11 -15.23 -8.84
C LEU A 67 -3.81 -16.62 -9.44
N PRO A 68 -3.04 -16.71 -10.54
CA PRO A 68 -2.70 -17.99 -11.16
C PRO A 68 -1.99 -18.93 -10.19
N ASP A 69 -2.25 -20.23 -10.31
CA ASP A 69 -1.55 -21.28 -9.54
C ASP A 69 -0.02 -21.18 -9.65
N ALA A 70 0.50 -20.56 -10.72
CA ALA A 70 1.93 -20.30 -10.91
C ALA A 70 2.58 -19.45 -9.80
N MET A 71 1.80 -18.64 -9.06
CA MET A 71 2.27 -17.96 -7.85
C MET A 71 2.42 -18.89 -6.64
N ASN A 72 1.74 -20.04 -6.63
CA ASN A 72 1.85 -21.06 -5.59
C ASN A 72 2.98 -22.05 -5.87
N ILE A 73 3.66 -21.95 -7.02
CA ILE A 73 4.77 -22.83 -7.40
C ILE A 73 6.08 -22.09 -7.15
N VAL A 74 6.82 -22.54 -6.13
CA VAL A 74 8.22 -22.16 -5.90
C VAL A 74 9.05 -22.77 -7.04
N VAL A 75 9.25 -22.00 -8.10
CA VAL A 75 10.18 -22.37 -9.18
C VAL A 75 11.46 -21.57 -8.94
N ASP A 76 12.63 -22.22 -9.02
CA ASP A 76 13.92 -21.52 -9.18
C ASP A 76 13.81 -20.67 -10.45
N ARG A 77 13.51 -19.38 -10.29
CA ARG A 77 13.29 -18.45 -11.41
C ARG A 77 14.52 -17.58 -11.56
N GLU A 78 15.10 -17.61 -12.77
CA GLU A 78 16.25 -16.76 -13.12
C GLU A 78 15.84 -15.28 -13.29
N GLU A 79 14.54 -15.00 -13.50
CA GLU A 79 14.00 -13.65 -13.55
C GLU A 79 13.29 -13.30 -12.24
N ILE A 80 13.91 -12.41 -11.47
CA ILE A 80 13.28 -11.76 -10.32
C ILE A 80 12.44 -10.60 -10.85
N LEU A 81 11.12 -10.66 -10.70
CA LEU A 81 10.23 -9.50 -10.86
C LEU A 81 10.43 -8.59 -9.64
N GLN A 82 11.57 -7.91 -9.60
CA GLN A 82 11.78 -6.79 -8.71
C GLN A 82 10.95 -5.64 -9.28
N GLY A 83 9.98 -5.10 -8.56
CA GLY A 83 9.27 -3.91 -9.02
C GLY A 83 10.21 -2.70 -8.98
N LYS A 84 10.25 -1.87 -10.04
CA LYS A 84 10.81 -0.52 -10.00
C LYS A 84 9.66 0.45 -9.82
N LEU A 85 9.54 0.94 -8.61
CA LEU A 85 8.63 2.03 -8.28
C LEU A 85 8.99 3.22 -9.19
N GLU A 86 8.02 3.72 -9.97
CA GLU A 86 8.23 4.67 -11.07
C GLU A 86 8.66 6.07 -10.61
N GLU A 87 9.06 6.93 -11.56
CA GLU A 87 9.51 8.32 -11.30
C GLU A 87 8.42 9.29 -10.78
N ASP A 88 7.13 8.92 -10.84
CA ASP A 88 6.01 9.77 -10.37
C ASP A 88 5.09 9.05 -9.35
N GLY A 89 5.45 7.83 -8.91
CA GLY A 89 4.62 7.00 -8.03
C GLY A 89 5.43 6.09 -7.11
N ASP A 90 5.22 6.31 -5.81
CA ASP A 90 5.37 5.34 -4.72
C ASP A 90 6.72 5.26 -3.99
N ASP A 91 7.30 6.42 -3.70
CA ASP A 91 8.09 6.60 -2.48
C ASP A 91 7.22 6.23 -1.25
N LEU A 92 7.80 5.54 -0.27
CA LEU A 92 7.21 5.32 1.04
C LEU A 92 6.94 6.67 1.70
N ASP A 93 5.75 7.25 1.52
CA ASP A 93 5.38 8.57 2.05
C ASP A 93 4.40 8.43 3.22
N ILE A 94 4.94 8.45 4.44
CA ILE A 94 4.19 8.23 5.68
C ILE A 94 4.29 9.46 6.59
N VAL A 95 3.14 10.07 6.85
CA VAL A 95 2.99 11.15 7.84
C VAL A 95 2.24 10.64 9.06
N ILE A 96 2.88 10.64 10.23
CA ILE A 96 2.24 10.32 11.50
C ILE A 96 2.60 11.37 12.55
N GLY A 97 1.57 12.08 13.04
CA GLY A 97 1.76 13.27 13.86
C GLY A 97 2.55 14.31 13.09
N SER A 98 3.61 14.86 13.70
CA SER A 98 4.51 15.81 13.05
C SER A 98 5.67 15.13 12.30
N ARG A 99 5.77 13.79 12.27
CA ARG A 99 6.88 13.08 11.64
C ARG A 99 6.49 12.68 10.22
N HIS A 100 7.36 12.97 9.27
CA HIS A 100 7.21 12.64 7.86
C HIS A 100 8.39 11.79 7.42
N LEU A 101 8.10 10.55 7.06
CA LEU A 101 9.05 9.58 6.55
C LEU A 101 8.86 9.46 5.04
N THR A 102 9.95 9.65 4.29
CA THR A 102 10.03 9.36 2.84
C THR A 102 11.20 8.41 2.60
N ASP A 103 10.98 7.31 1.89
CA ASP A 103 12.06 6.39 1.48
C ASP A 103 11.70 5.66 0.18
N GLN A 104 12.68 5.03 -0.46
CA GLN A 104 12.51 4.18 -1.61
C GLN A 104 13.33 2.90 -1.43
N PHE A 105 12.70 1.74 -1.56
CA PHE A 105 13.40 0.45 -1.56
C PHE A 105 12.81 -0.51 -2.58
N GLU A 106 13.63 -1.49 -2.95
CA GLU A 106 13.28 -2.51 -3.93
C GLU A 106 12.57 -3.67 -3.23
N TRP A 107 11.46 -4.14 -3.79
CA TRP A 107 10.70 -5.26 -3.24
C TRP A 107 10.42 -6.30 -4.33
N ASP A 108 10.73 -7.56 -4.03
CA ASP A 108 10.35 -8.68 -4.87
C ASP A 108 8.89 -9.06 -4.58
N ILE A 109 8.02 -8.82 -5.56
CA ILE A 109 6.56 -9.03 -5.46
C ILE A 109 6.17 -10.51 -5.63
N MET A 110 7.12 -11.36 -6.04
CA MET A 110 6.91 -12.79 -6.31
C MET A 110 7.41 -13.68 -5.18
N GLU A 111 8.34 -13.18 -4.38
CA GLU A 111 8.90 -13.93 -3.24
C GLU A 111 7.92 -13.98 -2.07
N THR A 112 7.24 -15.13 -1.94
CA THR A 112 6.22 -15.37 -0.90
C THR A 112 6.79 -15.43 0.52
N THR A 113 8.09 -15.64 0.69
CA THR A 113 8.75 -15.65 2.01
C THR A 113 9.06 -14.25 2.53
N ASN A 114 8.99 -13.21 1.68
CA ASN A 114 9.12 -11.83 2.10
C ASN A 114 7.95 -11.43 3.01
N SER A 115 8.27 -10.97 4.23
CA SER A 115 7.26 -10.51 5.20
C SER A 115 7.35 -8.98 5.37
N PRO A 116 6.33 -8.23 4.89
CA PRO A 116 6.22 -6.80 5.12
C PRO A 116 6.27 -6.41 6.60
N GLU A 117 5.66 -7.21 7.48
CA GLU A 117 5.64 -6.95 8.93
C GLU A 117 7.02 -7.09 9.57
N LEU A 118 7.79 -8.13 9.19
CA LEU A 118 9.15 -8.32 9.72
C LEU A 118 10.11 -7.24 9.22
N PHE A 119 9.97 -6.85 7.95
CA PHE A 119 10.73 -5.72 7.39
C PHE A 119 10.39 -4.43 8.13
N ALA A 120 9.10 -4.09 8.25
CA ALA A 120 8.64 -2.89 8.92
C ALA A 120 9.06 -2.83 10.40
N ASP A 121 9.05 -3.96 11.11
CA ASP A 121 9.51 -4.05 12.49
C ASP A 121 10.99 -3.72 12.63
N SER A 122 11.84 -4.31 11.77
CA SER A 122 13.29 -4.09 11.77
C SER A 122 13.61 -2.65 11.35
N TYR A 123 13.05 -2.20 10.23
CA TYR A 123 13.28 -0.88 9.65
C TYR A 123 12.83 0.25 10.59
N ALA A 124 11.64 0.15 11.19
CA ALA A 124 11.18 1.13 12.17
C ALA A 124 12.05 1.14 13.43
N SER A 125 12.53 -0.02 13.87
CA SER A 125 13.40 -0.13 15.05
C SER A 125 14.78 0.49 14.80
N GLU A 126 15.35 0.31 13.62
CA GLU A 126 16.62 0.91 13.21
C GLU A 126 16.55 2.44 13.12
N LEU A 127 15.42 2.98 12.66
CA LEU A 127 15.19 4.43 12.55
C LEU A 127 14.63 5.07 13.83
N GLY A 128 14.37 4.30 14.89
CA GLY A 128 13.78 4.81 16.14
C GLY A 128 12.36 5.40 15.93
N LEU A 129 11.55 4.74 15.09
CA LEU A 129 10.17 5.11 14.83
C LEU A 129 9.21 4.45 15.85
N GLY A 130 8.05 5.08 16.05
CA GLY A 130 6.99 4.51 16.87
C GLY A 130 6.32 3.30 16.22
N GLY A 131 5.53 2.55 17.01
CA GLY A 131 4.85 1.34 16.54
C GLY A 131 3.85 1.61 15.41
N GLU A 132 3.31 2.82 15.35
CA GLU A 132 2.40 3.30 14.33
C GLU A 132 3.02 3.33 12.92
N PHE A 133 4.34 3.56 12.83
CA PHE A 133 5.06 3.46 11.56
C PHE A 133 5.16 2.01 11.09
N LYS A 134 5.28 1.04 12.01
CA LYS A 134 5.39 -0.39 11.64
C LYS A 134 4.15 -0.85 10.87
N SER A 135 2.96 -0.50 11.36
CA SER A 135 1.70 -0.82 10.68
C SER A 135 1.55 -0.07 9.36
N ALA A 136 1.92 1.21 9.31
CA ALA A 136 1.82 2.01 8.11
C ALA A 136 2.74 1.48 6.99
N ILE A 137 4.01 1.18 7.31
CA ILE A 137 4.99 0.63 6.35
C ILE A 137 4.54 -0.74 5.85
N ALA A 138 4.13 -1.64 6.75
CA ALA A 138 3.68 -2.97 6.36
C ALA A 138 2.41 -2.91 5.48
N HIS A 139 1.49 -1.99 5.78
CA HIS A 139 0.30 -1.74 4.95
C HIS A 139 0.70 -1.24 3.55
N ASP A 140 1.59 -0.24 3.48
CA ASP A 140 2.02 0.38 2.24
C ASP A 140 2.67 -0.63 1.28
N ILE A 141 3.61 -1.42 1.79
CA ILE A 141 4.25 -2.51 1.02
C ILE A 141 3.19 -3.49 0.49
N ARG A 142 2.24 -3.90 1.33
CA ARG A 142 1.18 -4.84 0.91
C ARG A 142 0.28 -4.24 -0.16
N GLU A 143 -0.07 -2.95 -0.02
CA GLU A 143 -0.91 -2.24 -0.98
C GLU A 143 -0.24 -2.19 -2.34
N GLN A 144 1.04 -1.80 -2.39
CA GLN A 144 1.82 -1.76 -3.62
C GLN A 144 1.99 -3.15 -4.24
N VAL A 145 2.37 -4.17 -3.46
CA VAL A 145 2.51 -5.56 -3.95
C VAL A 145 1.20 -6.05 -4.58
N ASN A 146 0.06 -5.82 -3.91
CA ASN A 146 -1.25 -6.21 -4.41
C ASN A 146 -1.60 -5.43 -5.70
N MET A 147 -1.30 -4.13 -5.78
CA MET A 147 -1.51 -3.32 -6.98
C MET A 147 -0.77 -3.91 -8.19
N TYR A 148 0.53 -4.19 -8.07
CA TYR A 148 1.34 -4.75 -9.16
C TYR A 148 0.87 -6.15 -9.57
N GLN A 149 0.61 -7.03 -8.60
CA GLN A 149 0.09 -8.37 -8.88
C GLN A 149 -1.24 -8.29 -9.66
N ARG A 150 -2.15 -7.41 -9.26
CA ARG A 150 -3.42 -7.20 -9.97
C ARG A 150 -3.22 -6.65 -11.37
N ALA A 151 -2.30 -5.72 -11.55
CA ALA A 151 -2.01 -5.13 -12.85
C ALA A 151 -1.44 -6.18 -13.82
N LEU A 152 -0.54 -7.05 -13.34
CA LEU A 152 0.00 -8.18 -14.10
C LEU A 152 -1.08 -9.20 -14.49
N VAL A 153 -1.98 -9.56 -13.56
CA VAL A 153 -3.12 -10.44 -13.89
C VAL A 153 -4.03 -9.79 -14.93
N ALA A 154 -4.29 -8.48 -14.83
CA ALA A 154 -5.20 -7.77 -15.73
C ALA A 154 -4.72 -7.78 -17.20
N ILE A 155 -3.40 -7.83 -17.43
CA ILE A 155 -2.82 -7.96 -18.77
C ILE A 155 -2.62 -9.42 -19.21
N GLY A 156 -3.05 -10.39 -18.39
CA GLY A 156 -2.93 -11.82 -18.66
C GLY A 156 -1.53 -12.40 -18.43
N HIS A 157 -0.69 -11.77 -17.62
CA HIS A 157 0.61 -12.32 -17.25
C HIS A 157 0.42 -13.53 -16.34
N ASN A 158 1.10 -14.64 -16.65
CA ASN A 158 0.97 -15.91 -15.93
C ASN A 158 2.00 -16.08 -14.82
N PHE A 159 2.76 -15.03 -14.50
CA PHE A 159 3.84 -15.07 -13.52
C PHE A 159 4.84 -16.18 -13.81
N ASP A 160 5.18 -16.45 -15.07
CA ASP A 160 6.06 -17.54 -15.54
C ASP A 160 7.49 -17.07 -15.88
N GLY A 161 7.81 -15.80 -15.63
CA GLY A 161 9.03 -15.17 -16.15
C GLY A 161 8.91 -14.82 -17.64
N GLY A 162 7.70 -14.85 -18.20
CA GLY A 162 7.43 -14.34 -19.53
C GLY A 162 7.52 -12.82 -19.60
N THR A 163 7.73 -12.31 -20.81
CA THR A 163 7.81 -10.87 -21.08
C THR A 163 6.51 -10.14 -20.71
N ILE A 164 6.64 -9.01 -20.03
CA ILE A 164 5.53 -8.07 -19.81
C ILE A 164 5.30 -7.27 -21.10
N PHE A 165 4.12 -7.42 -21.71
CA PHE A 165 3.78 -6.75 -22.97
C PHE A 165 3.28 -5.31 -22.80
N ASP A 166 2.83 -4.97 -21.59
CA ASP A 166 2.42 -3.61 -21.25
C ASP A 166 3.66 -2.76 -20.98
N ASP A 167 3.86 -1.70 -21.77
CA ASP A 167 5.09 -0.90 -21.73
C ASP A 167 5.23 -0.08 -20.44
N ASP A 168 4.11 0.36 -19.86
CA ASP A 168 4.10 1.13 -18.60
C ASP A 168 4.47 0.18 -17.45
N LEU A 169 3.77 -0.96 -17.32
CA LEU A 169 4.11 -1.96 -16.31
C LEU A 169 5.53 -2.52 -16.48
N ARG A 170 6.01 -2.71 -17.72
CA ARG A 170 7.39 -3.17 -17.96
C ARG A 170 8.43 -2.15 -17.50
N GLN A 171 8.16 -0.85 -17.63
CA GLN A 171 9.04 0.21 -17.14
C GLN A 171 9.02 0.33 -15.61
N ALA A 172 7.88 -0.01 -15.01
CA ALA A 172 7.69 -0.10 -13.56
C ALA A 172 8.26 -1.38 -12.92
N ILE A 173 8.94 -2.26 -13.68
CA ILE A 173 9.63 -3.44 -13.14
C ILE A 173 11.14 -3.23 -13.32
N LEU A 174 11.91 -3.45 -12.26
CA LEU A 174 13.37 -3.37 -12.26
C LEU A 174 13.95 -4.41 -13.19
N PRO A 175 15.01 -4.07 -13.94
CA PRO A 175 15.77 -5.06 -14.68
C PRO A 175 16.48 -6.02 -13.71
N PRO A 176 16.85 -7.23 -14.17
CA PRO A 176 17.66 -8.15 -13.37
C PRO A 176 18.95 -7.50 -12.86
N VAL A 177 19.29 -7.78 -11.59
CA VAL A 177 20.49 -7.23 -10.95
C VAL A 177 21.74 -7.79 -11.63
N SER A 178 22.42 -6.93 -12.39
CA SER A 178 23.69 -7.26 -13.04
C SER A 178 24.90 -6.86 -12.20
N ILE A 179 24.76 -5.83 -11.35
CA ILE A 179 25.82 -5.28 -10.50
C ILE A 179 25.22 -4.96 -9.14
N ALA A 180 25.84 -5.46 -8.06
CA ALA A 180 25.36 -5.26 -6.70
C ALA A 180 25.65 -3.85 -6.13
N GLY A 181 26.59 -3.12 -6.73
CA GLY A 181 26.94 -1.75 -6.32
C GLY A 181 26.02 -0.71 -6.95
N ARG A 182 25.41 0.14 -6.11
CA ARG A 182 24.68 1.33 -6.55
C ARG A 182 25.64 2.50 -6.82
N THR A 183 25.29 3.37 -7.77
CA THR A 183 25.94 4.67 -7.90
C THR A 183 25.58 5.57 -6.72
N ALA A 184 26.32 6.68 -6.53
CA ALA A 184 26.02 7.63 -5.46
C ALA A 184 24.61 8.21 -5.57
N ASP A 185 24.16 8.53 -6.78
CA ASP A 185 22.81 9.06 -7.02
C ASP A 185 21.73 8.02 -6.74
N GLN A 186 21.93 6.77 -7.16
CA GLN A 186 21.01 5.67 -6.86
C GLN A 186 20.92 5.40 -5.36
N ALA A 187 22.06 5.43 -4.67
CA ALA A 187 22.09 5.26 -3.22
C ALA A 187 21.36 6.40 -2.50
N ALA A 188 21.48 7.65 -2.99
CA ALA A 188 20.81 8.80 -2.41
C ALA A 188 19.28 8.73 -2.49
N ASN A 189 18.75 8.14 -3.57
CA ASN A 189 17.30 7.95 -3.72
C ASN A 189 16.76 6.82 -2.84
N CYS A 190 17.57 5.80 -2.54
CA CYS A 190 17.19 4.68 -1.67
C CYS A 190 17.64 4.86 -0.22
N MET A 191 17.53 6.09 0.31
CA MET A 191 17.86 6.40 1.70
C MET A 191 16.65 7.01 2.42
N PRO A 192 16.38 6.56 3.65
CA PRO A 192 15.28 7.08 4.43
C PRO A 192 15.53 8.53 4.85
N ILE A 193 14.55 9.38 4.58
CA ILE A 193 14.52 10.78 5.02
C ILE A 193 13.40 10.91 6.06
N LEU A 194 13.76 11.34 7.26
CA LEU A 194 12.82 11.60 8.34
C LEU A 194 12.82 13.09 8.67
N ASN A 195 11.72 13.77 8.34
CA ASN A 195 11.50 15.18 8.59
C ASN A 195 10.49 15.40 9.72
N ASN A 196 10.57 16.58 10.34
CA ASN A 196 9.53 17.08 11.24
C ASN A 196 8.75 18.19 10.54
N LEU A 197 7.45 17.99 10.35
CA LEU A 197 6.53 18.97 9.78
C LEU A 197 6.08 19.97 10.84
N SER A 198 6.05 21.24 10.44
CA SER A 198 5.38 22.31 11.19
C SER A 198 3.85 22.22 11.05
N GLU A 199 3.12 22.88 11.95
CA GLU A 199 1.65 22.95 11.87
C GLU A 199 1.16 23.54 10.54
N GLY A 200 1.86 24.54 10.00
CA GLY A 200 1.52 25.16 8.72
C GLY A 200 1.72 24.23 7.51
N GLU A 201 2.76 23.39 7.56
CA GLU A 201 3.00 22.36 6.53
C GLU A 201 1.94 21.24 6.62
N MET A 202 1.61 20.79 7.83
CA MET A 202 0.55 19.79 8.03
C MET A 202 -0.81 20.28 7.48
N GLU A 203 -1.19 21.53 7.76
CA GLU A 203 -2.44 22.10 7.24
C GLU A 203 -2.40 22.27 5.71
N SER A 204 -1.23 22.61 5.15
CA SER A 204 -1.05 22.73 3.71
C SER A 204 -1.15 21.38 3.00
N ASN A 205 -0.49 20.35 3.54
CA ASN A 205 -0.55 18.98 3.04
C ASN A 205 -1.98 18.43 3.08
N GLU A 206 -2.73 18.70 4.16
CA GLU A 206 -4.13 18.28 4.25
C GLU A 206 -5.01 18.96 3.18
N LYS A 207 -4.81 20.26 2.95
CA LYS A 207 -5.53 21.02 1.90
C LYS A 207 -5.20 20.53 0.50
N GLU A 208 -3.93 20.22 0.23
CA GLU A 208 -3.48 19.71 -1.06
C GLU A 208 -4.10 18.34 -1.34
N ARG A 209 -4.01 17.42 -0.36
CA ARG A 209 -4.64 16.11 -0.44
C ARG A 209 -6.15 16.19 -0.62
N GLU A 210 -6.83 17.15 0.00
CA GLU A 210 -8.26 17.38 -0.22
C GLU A 210 -8.58 17.83 -1.66
N LYS A 211 -7.73 18.67 -2.27
CA LYS A 211 -7.88 19.07 -3.68
C LYS A 211 -7.69 17.87 -4.60
N GLU A 212 -6.72 17.00 -4.32
CA GLU A 212 -6.47 15.79 -5.11
C GLU A 212 -7.62 14.79 -5.03
N LEU A 213 -8.16 14.53 -3.83
CA LEU A 213 -9.34 13.68 -3.65
C LEU A 213 -10.53 14.20 -4.45
N LYS A 214 -10.76 15.51 -4.45
CA LYS A 214 -11.81 16.15 -5.27
C LYS A 214 -11.54 15.99 -6.76
N ARG A 215 -10.28 16.03 -7.20
CA ARG A 215 -9.88 15.80 -8.60
C ARG A 215 -10.12 14.35 -9.01
N LYS A 216 -9.70 13.37 -8.19
CA LYS A 216 -9.93 11.93 -8.42
C LYS A 216 -11.42 11.58 -8.48
N LYS A 217 -12.24 12.09 -7.54
CA LYS A 217 -13.71 11.91 -7.56
C LYS A 217 -14.39 12.46 -8.83
N ARG A 218 -13.84 13.52 -9.44
CA ARG A 218 -14.35 14.07 -10.71
C ARG A 218 -13.98 13.21 -11.91
N GLN A 219 -12.77 12.65 -11.92
CA GLN A 219 -12.29 11.79 -13.01
C GLN A 219 -12.99 10.41 -13.01
N GLY A 220 -13.26 9.83 -11.83
CA GLY A 220 -13.98 8.56 -11.72
C GLY A 220 -15.47 8.60 -12.12
N ARG A 221 -16.07 9.79 -12.29
CA ARG A 221 -17.44 9.97 -12.80
C ARG A 221 -17.52 10.13 -14.32
N ALA A 222 -16.38 10.28 -14.99
CA ALA A 222 -16.30 10.55 -16.43
C ALA A 222 -15.99 9.30 -17.28
N ARG A 223 -16.00 8.11 -16.67
CA ARG A 223 -15.90 6.81 -17.35
C ARG A 223 -17.17 5.99 -17.12
#